data_AF-A0AAN7YN98-F1
#
_entry.id   AF-A0AAN7YN98-F1
#
_cell.length_a   1.000
_cell.length_b   1.000
_cell.length_c   1.000
_cell.angle_alpha   90.00
_cell.angle_beta   90.00
_cell.angle_gamma   90.00
#
_symmetry.space_group_name_H-M   'P 1'
#
loop_
_entity.id
_entity.type
_entity.pdbx_description
1 polymer ?
#
loop_
_entity_poly.entity_id
_entity_poly.type
_entity_poly.pdbx_seq_one_letter_code
_entity_poly.pdbx_strand_id
1 'polypeptide(L)'
;MASKAQARYGEIMRDVEEMVNDHIARLRKSPANISKLKLLVPTVGQFFTPLPLQDAFSYQDHKRRISSRRFVAPSFNDIRLILNSAQAMALVKNSQLELVTFDGDLTLYDDGAVLTPENPVIERILALMRRGVRIGIVTAAGYTEAKEYYRRLAGLLDALAASEVSHKLEHNLVVMGGESNFLFTYTPTSEYKLERVHDADWRLPEMATWTDENVKALLDVAEQALLNCKTTLNIPVEILRKSHAVGIYPEKHHKLSREQLEETVLVVQRIIESSPAGQKIPFCAFNGGNDVFVDIGDKSYGVMACQRYFGGIAGDKTLHVGDQFLSAGSNDFKARLACTTAWIANPRETVMLLDEVQELGGGAKT
;
A
#
# COMPACT_ATOMS: atom_id res chain seq x y z
N MET A 1 16.31 8.52 -35.18
CA MET A 1 15.90 7.19 -34.65
C MET A 1 15.17 7.33 -33.31
N ALA A 2 15.74 8.02 -32.32
CA ALA A 2 15.09 8.26 -31.02
C ALA A 2 13.70 8.91 -31.13
N SER A 3 13.53 9.96 -31.95
CA SER A 3 12.22 10.59 -32.17
C SER A 3 11.15 9.65 -32.73
N LYS A 4 11.52 8.71 -33.61
CA LYS A 4 10.62 7.69 -34.14
C LYS A 4 10.24 6.66 -33.08
N ALA A 5 11.20 6.25 -32.24
CA ALA A 5 10.94 5.33 -31.14
C ALA A 5 10.02 5.96 -30.09
N GLN A 6 10.27 7.23 -29.73
CA GLN A 6 9.43 8.00 -28.82
C GLN A 6 7.99 8.08 -29.33
N ALA A 7 7.79 8.47 -30.59
CA ALA A 7 6.45 8.52 -31.19
C ALA A 7 5.72 7.18 -31.10
N ARG A 8 6.40 6.08 -31.47
CA ARG A 8 5.80 4.75 -31.48
C ARG A 8 5.47 4.23 -30.07
N TYR A 9 6.33 4.48 -29.09
CA TYR A 9 6.02 4.13 -27.69
C TYR A 9 4.87 4.98 -27.15
N GLY A 10 4.81 6.26 -27.49
CA GLY A 10 3.68 7.13 -27.14
C GLY A 10 2.36 6.65 -27.74
N GLU A 11 2.35 6.20 -29.00
CA GLU A 11 1.18 5.60 -29.66
C GLU A 11 0.71 4.34 -28.93
N ILE A 12 1.62 3.42 -28.60
CA ILE A 12 1.28 2.20 -27.85
C ILE A 12 0.66 2.54 -26.49
N MET A 13 1.23 3.53 -25.78
CA MET A 13 0.70 3.97 -24.49
C MET A 13 -0.70 4.56 -24.61
N ARG A 14 -0.97 5.33 -25.67
CA ARG A 14 -2.32 5.84 -25.97
C ARG A 14 -3.31 4.72 -26.26
N ASP A 15 -2.93 3.71 -27.05
CA ASP A 15 -3.80 2.57 -27.35
C ASP A 15 -4.17 1.78 -26.08
N VAL A 16 -3.22 1.63 -25.15
CA VAL A 16 -3.47 1.00 -23.84
C VAL A 16 -4.37 1.89 -22.97
N GLU A 17 -4.16 3.20 -22.99
CA GLU A 17 -4.99 4.18 -22.28
C GLU A 17 -6.45 4.14 -22.74
N GLU A 18 -6.70 4.03 -24.05
CA GLU A 18 -8.04 3.84 -24.61
C GLU A 18 -8.70 2.54 -24.11
N MET A 19 -7.92 1.45 -24.01
CA MET A 19 -8.41 0.19 -23.45
C MET A 19 -8.76 0.30 -21.95
N VAL A 20 -7.99 1.06 -21.17
CA VAL A 20 -8.30 1.37 -19.76
C VAL A 20 -9.59 2.17 -19.66
N ASN A 21 -9.76 3.19 -20.51
CA ASN A 21 -10.97 4.02 -20.53
C ASN A 21 -12.22 3.22 -20.92
N ASP A 22 -12.14 2.33 -21.93
CA ASP A 22 -13.23 1.39 -22.27
C ASP A 22 -13.55 0.45 -21.10
N HIS A 23 -12.54 -0.05 -20.39
CA HIS A 23 -12.72 -0.90 -19.22
C HIS A 23 -13.50 -0.18 -18.11
N ILE A 24 -13.10 1.05 -17.75
CA ILE A 24 -13.80 1.89 -16.77
C ILE A 24 -15.25 2.12 -17.21
N ALA A 25 -15.47 2.50 -18.47
CA ALA A 25 -16.80 2.81 -18.98
C ALA A 25 -17.74 1.57 -18.96
N ARG A 26 -17.22 0.37 -19.22
CA ARG A 26 -17.99 -0.87 -19.18
C ARG A 26 -18.37 -1.29 -17.77
N LEU A 27 -17.41 -1.24 -16.83
CA LEU A 27 -17.66 -1.58 -15.42
C LEU A 27 -18.68 -0.63 -14.78
N ARG A 28 -18.64 0.67 -15.11
CA ARG A 28 -19.63 1.64 -14.66
C ARG A 28 -21.06 1.33 -15.13
N LYS A 29 -21.22 0.69 -16.29
CA LYS A 29 -22.54 0.26 -16.79
C LYS A 29 -23.03 -1.03 -16.13
N SER A 30 -22.14 -2.00 -15.96
CA SER A 30 -22.43 -3.25 -15.25
C SER A 30 -21.13 -3.98 -14.90
N PRO A 31 -20.98 -4.50 -13.66
CA PRO A 31 -19.84 -5.33 -13.28
C PRO A 31 -19.69 -6.61 -14.13
N ALA A 32 -20.77 -7.08 -14.77
CA ALA A 32 -20.76 -8.26 -15.63
C ALA A 32 -20.18 -7.99 -17.04
N ASN A 33 -19.97 -6.72 -17.41
CA ASN A 33 -19.48 -6.37 -18.73
C ASN A 33 -17.99 -6.70 -18.88
N ILE A 34 -17.66 -7.47 -19.92
CA ILE A 34 -16.30 -7.84 -20.23
C ILE A 34 -15.72 -6.87 -21.26
N SER A 35 -14.69 -6.11 -20.86
CA SER A 35 -13.89 -5.27 -21.76
C SER A 35 -12.83 -6.07 -22.52
N LYS A 36 -12.27 -5.51 -23.60
CA LYS A 36 -11.09 -6.09 -24.27
C LYS A 36 -9.89 -6.25 -23.32
N LEU A 37 -9.65 -5.27 -22.44
CA LEU A 37 -8.57 -5.31 -21.46
C LEU A 37 -8.69 -6.51 -20.52
N LYS A 38 -9.90 -6.76 -20.00
CA LYS A 38 -10.20 -7.91 -19.12
C LYS A 38 -10.00 -9.27 -19.81
N LEU A 39 -10.25 -9.36 -21.12
CA LEU A 39 -9.96 -10.58 -21.89
C LEU A 39 -8.45 -10.83 -22.03
N LEU A 40 -7.67 -9.78 -22.25
CA LEU A 40 -6.22 -9.87 -22.43
C LEU A 40 -5.47 -10.03 -21.09
N VAL A 41 -6.00 -9.43 -20.03
CA VAL A 41 -5.46 -9.49 -18.68
C VAL A 41 -6.59 -9.89 -17.73
N PRO A 42 -6.89 -11.20 -17.57
CA PRO A 42 -7.99 -11.68 -16.72
C PRO A 42 -7.88 -11.24 -15.26
N THR A 43 -6.67 -10.96 -14.78
CA THR A 43 -6.36 -10.50 -13.42
C THR A 43 -6.47 -8.98 -13.25
N VAL A 44 -6.81 -8.22 -14.30
CA VAL A 44 -7.01 -6.77 -14.19
C VAL A 44 -8.18 -6.47 -13.26
N GLY A 45 -7.94 -5.56 -12.33
CA GLY A 45 -8.92 -5.07 -11.39
C GLY A 45 -9.66 -3.84 -11.92
N GLN A 46 -10.31 -3.13 -11.01
CA GLN A 46 -10.91 -1.84 -11.29
C GLN A 46 -9.84 -0.74 -11.42
N PHE A 47 -10.12 0.26 -12.26
CA PHE A 47 -9.39 1.53 -12.25
C PHE A 47 -10.28 2.61 -11.65
N PHE A 48 -9.72 3.39 -10.72
CA PHE A 48 -10.44 4.49 -10.07
C PHE A 48 -10.43 5.76 -10.92
N THR A 49 -9.36 5.96 -11.70
CA THR A 49 -9.18 7.11 -12.59
C THR A 49 -8.83 6.65 -14.00
N PRO A 50 -9.10 7.46 -15.04
CA PRO A 50 -8.38 7.37 -16.30
C PRO A 50 -6.87 7.47 -16.07
N LEU A 51 -6.08 6.85 -16.95
CA LEU A 51 -4.61 6.88 -16.86
C LEU A 51 -4.05 7.57 -18.10
N PRO A 52 -3.51 8.80 -18.00
CA PRO A 52 -2.91 9.51 -19.13
C PRO A 52 -1.53 8.91 -19.46
N LEU A 53 -1.50 7.69 -19.98
CA LEU A 53 -0.29 6.88 -20.19
C LEU A 53 0.62 7.50 -21.25
N GLN A 54 0.07 8.13 -22.28
CA GLN A 54 0.90 8.80 -23.30
C GLN A 54 1.67 9.99 -22.70
N ASP A 55 1.00 10.79 -21.89
CA ASP A 55 1.62 11.93 -21.18
C ASP A 55 2.64 11.44 -20.15
N ALA A 56 2.27 10.42 -19.36
CA ALA A 56 3.15 9.83 -18.35
C ALA A 56 4.41 9.22 -18.98
N PHE A 57 4.28 8.55 -20.12
CA PHE A 57 5.42 8.08 -20.90
C PHE A 57 6.29 9.25 -21.35
N SER A 58 5.70 10.30 -21.91
CA SER A 58 6.44 11.47 -22.39
C SER A 58 7.24 12.13 -21.26
N TYR A 59 6.63 12.23 -20.07
CA TYR A 59 7.27 12.76 -18.86
C TYR A 59 8.44 11.90 -18.38
N GLN A 60 8.24 10.57 -18.25
CA GLN A 60 9.32 9.67 -17.84
C GLN A 60 10.41 9.54 -18.90
N ASP A 61 10.07 9.57 -20.19
CA ASP A 61 11.03 9.54 -21.29
C ASP A 61 11.92 10.78 -21.30
N HIS A 62 11.36 11.96 -21.00
CA HIS A 62 12.16 13.19 -20.85
C HIS A 62 13.23 13.05 -19.75
N LYS A 63 12.87 12.46 -18.61
CA LYS A 63 13.78 12.24 -17.47
C LYS A 63 14.79 11.12 -17.71
N ARG A 64 14.34 9.98 -18.24
CA ARG A 64 15.09 8.71 -18.26
C ARG A 64 15.60 8.31 -19.63
N ARG A 65 15.27 9.10 -20.67
CA ARG A 65 15.70 8.92 -22.06
C ARG A 65 15.45 7.49 -22.57
N ILE A 66 14.29 6.93 -22.22
CA ILE A 66 13.88 5.54 -22.52
C ILE A 66 13.98 5.27 -24.02
N SER A 67 13.38 6.14 -24.84
CA SER A 67 13.34 6.08 -26.31
C SER A 67 14.69 6.32 -26.98
N SER A 68 15.66 6.88 -26.26
CA SER A 68 16.99 7.20 -26.78
C SER A 68 18.00 6.07 -26.59
N ARG A 69 17.65 5.03 -25.83
CA ARG A 69 18.50 3.85 -25.62
C ARG A 69 18.62 3.08 -26.94
N ARG A 70 19.85 2.63 -27.25
CA ARG A 70 20.15 1.91 -28.51
C ARG A 70 20.05 0.39 -28.41
N PHE A 71 20.36 -0.16 -27.24
CA PHE A 71 20.52 -1.61 -27.04
C PHE A 71 19.65 -2.16 -25.91
N VAL A 72 18.96 -1.29 -25.17
CA VAL A 72 18.15 -1.67 -24.01
C VAL A 72 16.75 -1.14 -24.25
N ALA A 73 15.79 -2.06 -24.40
CA ALA A 73 14.37 -1.74 -24.50
C ALA A 73 13.82 -1.19 -23.17
N PRO A 74 12.60 -0.61 -23.15
CA PRO A 74 11.91 -0.29 -21.91
C PRO A 74 11.84 -1.52 -20.99
N SER A 75 12.29 -1.37 -19.75
CA SER A 75 12.28 -2.43 -18.73
C SER A 75 10.96 -2.47 -17.98
N PHE A 76 10.75 -3.52 -17.19
CA PHE A 76 9.65 -3.59 -16.23
C PHE A 76 9.56 -2.35 -15.33
N ASN A 77 10.71 -1.91 -14.80
CA ASN A 77 10.77 -0.72 -13.95
C ASN A 77 10.41 0.56 -14.70
N ASP A 78 10.78 0.69 -15.98
CA ASP A 78 10.36 1.85 -16.77
C ASP A 78 8.82 1.90 -16.90
N ILE A 79 8.18 0.76 -17.18
CA ILE A 79 6.71 0.68 -17.28
C ILE A 79 6.04 0.94 -15.93
N ARG A 80 6.56 0.37 -14.84
CA ARG A 80 6.08 0.61 -13.47
C ARG A 80 6.10 2.10 -13.12
N LEU A 81 7.20 2.78 -13.42
CA LEU A 81 7.33 4.21 -13.15
C LEU A 81 6.42 5.07 -14.03
N ILE A 82 6.21 4.69 -15.30
CA ILE A 82 5.22 5.34 -16.16
C ILE A 82 3.81 5.21 -15.58
N LEU A 83 3.43 4.02 -15.09
CA LEU A 83 2.14 3.79 -14.44
C LEU A 83 2.00 4.58 -13.14
N ASN A 84 3.06 4.71 -12.34
CA ASN A 84 3.06 5.56 -11.14
C ASN A 84 2.82 7.03 -11.51
N SER A 85 3.54 7.55 -12.51
CA SER A 85 3.33 8.92 -12.97
C SER A 85 1.95 9.14 -13.56
N ALA A 86 1.38 8.16 -14.29
CA ALA A 86 0.02 8.27 -14.82
C ALA A 86 -1.02 8.41 -13.70
N GLN A 87 -0.88 7.64 -12.61
CA GLN A 87 -1.75 7.75 -11.44
C GLN A 87 -1.58 9.09 -10.73
N ALA A 88 -0.34 9.54 -10.51
CA ALA A 88 -0.07 10.85 -9.94
C ALA A 88 -0.67 11.98 -10.79
N MET A 89 -0.48 11.93 -12.12
CA MET A 89 -1.06 12.89 -13.06
C MET A 89 -2.59 12.90 -12.99
N ALA A 90 -3.24 11.74 -12.95
CA ALA A 90 -4.69 11.64 -12.91
C ALA A 90 -5.29 12.29 -11.65
N LEU A 91 -4.68 12.06 -10.49
CA LEU A 91 -5.15 12.62 -9.21
C LEU A 91 -4.89 14.12 -9.09
N VAL A 92 -3.76 14.58 -9.64
CA VAL A 92 -3.32 15.97 -9.47
C VAL A 92 -3.93 16.91 -10.51
N LYS A 93 -4.07 16.48 -11.79
CA LYS A 93 -4.63 17.33 -12.85
C LYS A 93 -6.05 17.83 -12.54
N ASN A 94 -6.82 17.05 -11.81
CA ASN A 94 -8.20 17.40 -11.43
C ASN A 94 -8.31 17.95 -9.99
N SER A 95 -7.19 18.21 -9.30
CA SER A 95 -7.17 18.57 -7.87
C SER A 95 -7.98 17.59 -7.00
N GLN A 96 -7.92 16.30 -7.33
CA GLN A 96 -8.71 15.25 -6.69
C GLN A 96 -7.98 14.58 -5.53
N LEU A 97 -6.67 14.78 -5.36
CA LEU A 97 -5.91 14.15 -4.29
C LEU A 97 -6.29 14.71 -2.92
N GLU A 98 -7.02 13.92 -2.14
CA GLU A 98 -7.47 14.28 -0.78
C GLU A 98 -6.80 13.42 0.30
N LEU A 99 -6.37 12.19 -0.04
CA LEU A 99 -5.71 11.26 0.87
C LEU A 99 -4.50 10.61 0.20
N VAL A 100 -3.36 10.60 0.89
CA VAL A 100 -2.23 9.72 0.56
C VAL A 100 -2.05 8.72 1.69
N THR A 101 -2.06 7.44 1.36
CA THR A 101 -1.70 6.38 2.30
C THR A 101 -0.34 5.81 1.94
N PHE A 102 0.47 5.50 2.94
CA PHE A 102 1.79 4.90 2.78
C PHE A 102 1.81 3.55 3.45
N ASP A 103 2.44 2.58 2.83
CA ASP A 103 3.01 1.47 3.57
C ASP A 103 4.14 1.96 4.49
N GLY A 104 4.38 1.26 5.58
CA GLY A 104 5.48 1.55 6.51
C GLY A 104 6.83 1.10 5.95
N ASP A 105 7.13 -0.18 6.17
CA ASP A 105 8.40 -0.81 5.80
C ASP A 105 8.64 -0.76 4.27
N LEU A 106 9.90 -0.60 3.87
CA LEU A 106 10.37 -0.46 2.48
C LEU A 106 9.80 0.72 1.66
N THR A 107 8.88 1.49 2.24
CA THR A 107 8.22 2.62 1.59
C THR A 107 8.59 3.95 2.24
N LEU A 108 8.46 4.07 3.57
CA LEU A 108 8.86 5.27 4.30
C LEU A 108 10.29 5.19 4.83
N TYR A 109 10.73 3.98 5.19
CA TYR A 109 12.04 3.67 5.74
C TYR A 109 12.46 2.26 5.32
N ASP A 110 13.76 1.96 5.43
CA ASP A 110 14.27 0.62 5.13
C ASP A 110 13.68 -0.43 6.09
N ASP A 111 13.67 -1.69 5.68
CA ASP A 111 13.06 -2.80 6.42
C ASP A 111 13.53 -2.87 7.89
N GLY A 112 12.57 -2.81 8.82
CA GLY A 112 12.80 -2.84 10.25
C GLY A 112 13.41 -1.57 10.84
N ALA A 113 13.64 -0.53 10.02
CA ALA A 113 14.16 0.74 10.47
C ALA A 113 13.08 1.66 11.06
N VAL A 114 13.52 2.86 11.46
CA VAL A 114 12.67 3.93 11.99
C VAL A 114 12.76 5.14 11.09
N LEU A 115 11.69 5.93 11.05
CA LEU A 115 11.64 7.20 10.33
C LEU A 115 12.39 8.27 11.13
N THR A 116 13.65 8.53 10.80
CA THR A 116 14.47 9.54 11.47
C THR A 116 14.14 10.96 10.98
N PRO A 117 14.39 12.01 11.79
CA PRO A 117 14.08 13.40 11.44
C PRO A 117 14.72 13.89 10.12
N GLU A 118 15.86 13.33 9.74
CA GLU A 118 16.61 13.72 8.54
C GLU A 118 16.05 13.07 7.26
N ASN A 119 15.05 12.18 7.37
CA ASN A 119 14.52 11.48 6.22
C ASN A 119 13.81 12.47 5.27
N PRO A 120 14.23 12.56 4.00
CA PRO A 120 13.72 13.55 3.05
C PRO A 120 12.22 13.40 2.76
N VAL A 121 11.61 12.25 3.04
CA VAL A 121 10.16 12.04 2.85
C VAL A 121 9.32 12.94 3.75
N ILE A 122 9.83 13.30 4.94
CA ILE A 122 9.09 14.05 5.95
C ILE A 122 8.62 15.40 5.40
N GLU A 123 9.53 16.21 4.85
CA GLU A 123 9.17 17.52 4.29
C GLU A 123 8.14 17.43 3.15
N ARG A 124 8.15 16.34 2.40
CA ARG A 124 7.19 16.11 1.31
C ARG A 124 5.81 15.75 1.83
N ILE A 125 5.75 14.92 2.89
CA ILE A 125 4.50 14.63 3.61
C ILE A 125 3.94 15.92 4.23
N LEU A 126 4.77 16.71 4.91
CA LEU A 126 4.37 18.00 5.47
C LEU A 126 3.84 18.95 4.38
N ALA A 127 4.49 19.02 3.22
CA ALA A 127 4.04 19.84 2.10
C ALA A 127 2.66 19.41 1.56
N LEU A 128 2.36 18.11 1.51
CA LEU A 128 1.03 17.59 1.17
C LEU A 128 -0.01 18.01 2.23
N MET A 129 0.32 17.83 3.51
CA MET A 129 -0.60 18.17 4.61
C MET A 129 -0.91 19.68 4.66
N ARG A 130 0.07 20.54 4.38
CA ARG A 130 -0.14 22.00 4.25
C ARG A 130 -1.12 22.36 3.13
N ARG A 131 -1.28 21.49 2.12
CA ARG A 131 -2.27 21.65 1.03
C ARG A 131 -3.63 21.03 1.35
N GLY A 132 -3.81 20.49 2.55
CA GLY A 132 -5.07 19.89 3.00
C GLY A 132 -5.17 18.38 2.75
N VAL A 133 -4.15 17.75 2.18
CA VAL A 133 -4.12 16.30 1.95
C VAL A 133 -3.99 15.56 3.28
N ARG A 134 -4.88 14.59 3.52
CA ARG A 134 -4.83 13.69 4.68
C ARG A 134 -3.78 12.60 4.48
N ILE A 135 -3.21 12.11 5.57
CA ILE A 135 -2.15 11.09 5.53
C ILE A 135 -2.59 9.85 6.31
N GLY A 136 -2.48 8.69 5.69
CA GLY A 136 -2.59 7.40 6.37
C GLY A 136 -1.27 6.64 6.31
N ILE A 137 -0.88 5.97 7.38
CA ILE A 137 0.25 5.03 7.38
C ILE A 137 -0.31 3.66 7.70
N VAL A 138 -0.30 2.74 6.75
CA VAL A 138 -0.86 1.39 6.87
C VAL A 138 0.30 0.41 7.01
N THR A 139 0.36 -0.36 8.08
CA THR A 139 1.48 -1.26 8.37
C THR A 139 1.01 -2.61 8.89
N ALA A 140 1.71 -3.68 8.50
CA ALA A 140 1.49 -5.02 9.06
C ALA A 140 1.89 -5.10 10.55
N ALA A 141 2.69 -4.17 11.06
CA ALA A 141 3.01 -4.12 12.48
C ALA A 141 1.74 -3.83 13.31
N GLY A 142 1.22 -4.85 13.99
CA GLY A 142 0.01 -4.78 14.83
C GLY A 142 0.31 -4.61 16.31
N TYR A 143 0.65 -3.40 16.74
CA TYR A 143 0.76 -3.04 18.16
C TYR A 143 -0.56 -2.50 18.71
N THR A 144 -0.84 -2.77 19.99
CA THR A 144 -2.02 -2.24 20.68
C THR A 144 -1.79 -0.88 21.34
N GLU A 145 -0.53 -0.43 21.41
CA GLU A 145 -0.10 0.77 22.12
C GLU A 145 0.53 1.79 21.17
N ALA A 146 0.18 3.07 21.38
CA ALA A 146 0.67 4.20 20.58
C ALA A 146 2.20 4.34 20.61
N LYS A 147 2.83 3.99 21.74
CA LYS A 147 4.28 4.08 21.97
C LYS A 147 5.10 3.35 20.92
N GLU A 148 4.66 2.17 20.49
CA GLU A 148 5.42 1.36 19.52
C GLU A 148 5.37 1.96 18.12
N TYR A 149 4.22 2.51 17.70
CA TYR A 149 4.13 3.26 16.44
C TYR A 149 4.94 4.55 16.51
N TYR A 150 4.91 5.27 17.64
CA TYR A 150 5.73 6.46 17.83
C TYR A 150 7.22 6.16 17.65
N ARG A 151 7.73 5.07 18.23
CA ARG A 151 9.15 4.68 18.05
C ARG A 151 9.53 4.52 16.57
N ARG A 152 8.63 3.99 15.75
CA ARG A 152 8.86 3.83 14.30
C ARG A 152 8.71 5.13 13.52
N LEU A 153 7.89 6.07 14.00
CA LEU A 153 7.47 7.27 13.26
C LEU A 153 7.90 8.59 13.89
N ALA A 154 8.77 8.56 14.91
CA ALA A 154 9.12 9.72 15.74
C ALA A 154 9.55 10.93 14.91
N GLY A 155 10.39 10.73 13.88
CA GLY A 155 10.83 11.83 13.01
C GLY A 155 9.70 12.59 12.36
N LEU A 156 8.66 11.91 11.86
CA LEU A 156 7.50 12.55 11.24
C LEU A 156 6.58 13.21 12.28
N LEU A 157 6.27 12.50 13.37
CA LEU A 157 5.34 13.00 14.40
C LEU A 157 5.92 14.22 15.13
N ASP A 158 7.24 14.21 15.38
CA ASP A 158 7.96 15.32 16.00
C ASP A 158 8.06 16.50 15.04
N ALA A 159 8.36 16.27 13.76
CA ALA A 159 8.37 17.31 12.75
C ALA A 159 6.98 17.96 12.58
N LEU A 160 5.90 17.17 12.62
CA LEU A 160 4.52 17.69 12.62
C LEU A 160 4.28 18.62 13.81
N ALA A 161 4.60 18.17 15.02
CA ALA A 161 4.40 18.95 16.24
C ALA A 161 5.23 20.25 16.24
N ALA A 162 6.45 20.21 15.71
CA ALA A 162 7.30 21.39 15.59
C ALA A 162 6.84 22.36 14.49
N SER A 163 6.27 21.83 13.39
CA SER A 163 5.86 22.63 12.24
C SER A 163 4.58 23.42 12.46
N GLU A 164 3.78 23.08 13.47
CA GLU A 164 2.45 23.65 13.60
C GLU A 164 2.00 24.00 15.04
N VAL A 165 2.09 25.29 15.36
CA VAL A 165 1.68 25.84 16.67
C VAL A 165 0.14 25.90 16.83
N SER A 166 -0.61 25.85 15.73
CA SER A 166 -2.08 26.04 15.72
C SER A 166 -2.93 24.77 15.77
N HIS A 167 -2.32 23.58 15.81
CA HIS A 167 -3.00 22.28 15.86
C HIS A 167 -4.05 22.01 14.75
N LYS A 168 -4.06 22.75 13.64
CA LYS A 168 -4.94 22.53 12.46
C LYS A 168 -4.67 21.22 11.73
N LEU A 169 -3.49 20.63 11.92
CA LEU A 169 -3.10 19.31 11.42
C LEU A 169 -3.45 18.17 12.38
N GLU A 170 -3.98 18.49 13.57
CA GLU A 170 -4.54 17.49 14.48
C GLU A 170 -5.61 16.67 13.76
N HIS A 171 -5.59 15.35 14.00
CA HIS A 171 -6.43 14.36 13.34
C HIS A 171 -6.30 14.24 11.81
N ASN A 172 -5.34 14.91 11.16
CA ASN A 172 -5.15 14.83 9.71
C ASN A 172 -4.13 13.76 9.28
N LEU A 173 -3.54 13.07 10.25
CA LEU A 173 -2.71 11.89 10.06
C LEU A 173 -3.26 10.74 10.91
N VAL A 174 -3.34 9.55 10.32
CA VAL A 174 -3.67 8.31 11.03
C VAL A 174 -2.62 7.23 10.78
N VAL A 175 -2.46 6.33 11.74
CA VAL A 175 -1.66 5.11 11.64
C VAL A 175 -2.59 3.92 11.80
N MET A 176 -2.69 3.10 10.76
CA MET A 176 -3.42 1.84 10.72
C MET A 176 -2.44 0.68 10.89
N GLY A 177 -2.47 0.06 12.05
CA GLY A 177 -1.60 -1.06 12.39
C GLY A 177 -2.29 -2.43 12.29
N GLY A 178 -1.46 -3.46 12.13
CA GLY A 178 -1.89 -4.83 11.90
C GLY A 178 -2.71 -4.95 10.62
N GLU A 179 -2.30 -4.25 9.58
CA GLU A 179 -2.98 -4.04 8.30
C GLU A 179 -4.32 -3.30 8.38
N SER A 180 -5.24 -3.73 9.25
CA SER A 180 -6.60 -3.19 9.38
C SER A 180 -7.21 -3.37 10.77
N ASN A 181 -6.39 -3.50 11.81
CA ASN A 181 -6.84 -3.93 13.15
C ASN A 181 -6.79 -2.83 14.22
N PHE A 182 -5.88 -1.85 14.11
CA PHE A 182 -5.75 -0.79 15.12
C PHE A 182 -5.54 0.57 14.46
N LEU A 183 -6.46 1.52 14.70
CA LEU A 183 -6.33 2.88 14.21
C LEU A 183 -5.88 3.83 15.32
N PHE A 184 -4.84 4.61 15.03
CA PHE A 184 -4.37 5.71 15.86
C PHE A 184 -4.43 7.01 15.07
N THR A 185 -4.79 8.10 15.73
CA THR A 185 -4.88 9.43 15.13
C THR A 185 -3.85 10.36 15.75
N TYR A 186 -3.29 11.24 14.93
CA TYR A 186 -2.32 12.22 15.40
C TYR A 186 -2.96 13.26 16.31
N THR A 187 -2.44 13.37 17.53
CA THR A 187 -2.83 14.37 18.52
C THR A 187 -1.56 14.96 19.16
N PRO A 188 -1.18 16.21 18.85
CA PRO A 188 0.10 16.79 19.29
C PRO A 188 0.26 16.88 20.83
N THR A 189 -0.86 16.83 21.57
CA THR A 189 -0.92 16.96 23.02
C THR A 189 -0.73 15.64 23.77
N SER A 190 -0.86 14.49 23.10
CA SER A 190 -0.67 13.18 23.73
C SER A 190 0.82 12.85 23.87
N GLU A 191 1.17 12.02 24.87
CA GLU A 191 2.57 11.66 25.20
C GLU A 191 3.35 11.14 23.99
N TYR A 192 2.71 10.32 23.16
CA TYR A 192 3.29 9.70 21.97
C TYR A 192 2.77 10.32 20.67
N LYS A 193 2.14 11.50 20.74
CA LYS A 193 1.53 12.22 19.62
C LYS A 193 0.48 11.41 18.84
N LEU A 194 0.00 10.32 19.42
CA LEU A 194 -0.92 9.37 18.84
C LEU A 194 -1.91 8.93 19.92
N GLU A 195 -3.19 8.93 19.56
CA GLU A 195 -4.27 8.43 20.40
C GLU A 195 -5.04 7.33 19.66
N ARG A 196 -5.46 6.28 20.40
CA ARG A 196 -6.23 5.18 19.82
C ARG A 196 -7.63 5.67 19.48
N VAL A 197 -8.06 5.44 18.24
CA VAL A 197 -9.42 5.73 17.78
C VAL A 197 -10.35 4.57 18.16
N HIS A 198 -11.55 4.90 18.64
CA HIS A 198 -12.54 3.88 18.98
C HIS A 198 -13.02 3.13 17.72
N ASP A 199 -13.13 1.81 17.81
CA ASP A 199 -13.45 0.90 16.71
C ASP A 199 -14.68 1.33 15.89
N ALA A 200 -15.71 1.86 16.55
CA ALA A 200 -16.95 2.30 15.90
C ALA A 200 -16.77 3.44 14.89
N ASP A 201 -15.71 4.25 15.03
CA ASP A 201 -15.51 5.46 14.23
C ASP A 201 -14.83 5.18 12.89
N TRP A 202 -14.20 4.00 12.73
CA TRP A 202 -13.40 3.69 11.54
C TRP A 202 -13.64 2.31 10.96
N ARG A 203 -14.13 1.32 11.74
CA ARG A 203 -14.36 -0.02 11.21
C ARG A 203 -15.40 0.01 10.10
N LEU A 204 -15.15 -0.79 9.07
CA LEU A 204 -16.04 -0.94 7.93
C LEU A 204 -17.23 -1.84 8.31
N PRO A 205 -18.42 -1.64 7.72
CA PRO A 205 -19.58 -2.51 7.97
C PRO A 205 -19.28 -4.01 7.78
N GLU A 206 -18.45 -4.35 6.78
CA GLU A 206 -18.04 -5.72 6.46
C GLU A 206 -17.24 -6.38 7.60
N MET A 207 -16.50 -5.58 8.36
CA MET A 207 -15.71 -6.05 9.51
C MET A 207 -16.60 -6.47 10.69
N ALA A 208 -17.89 -6.14 10.70
CA ALA A 208 -18.82 -6.55 11.76
C ALA A 208 -18.96 -8.09 11.86
N THR A 209 -18.64 -8.80 10.78
CA THR A 209 -18.65 -10.27 10.72
C THR A 209 -17.39 -10.92 11.30
N TRP A 210 -16.38 -10.12 11.62
CA TRP A 210 -15.11 -10.57 12.20
C TRP A 210 -15.26 -10.75 13.71
N THR A 211 -16.17 -11.64 14.10
CA THR A 211 -16.40 -11.98 15.50
C THR A 211 -15.21 -12.73 16.08
N ASP A 212 -15.05 -12.67 17.40
CA ASP A 212 -13.97 -13.36 18.11
C ASP A 212 -13.94 -14.86 17.78
N GLU A 213 -15.10 -15.49 17.59
CA GLU A 213 -15.20 -16.90 17.21
C GLU A 213 -14.65 -17.16 15.79
N ASN A 214 -15.01 -16.31 14.82
CA ASN A 214 -14.55 -16.48 13.45
C ASN A 214 -13.05 -16.13 13.32
N VAL A 215 -12.58 -15.09 14.01
CA VAL A 215 -11.16 -14.73 14.09
C VAL A 215 -10.36 -15.88 14.68
N LYS A 216 -10.78 -16.39 15.83
CA LYS A 216 -10.14 -17.54 16.48
C LYS A 216 -10.11 -18.75 15.55
N ALA A 217 -11.22 -19.08 14.89
CA ALA A 217 -11.29 -20.23 13.98
C ALA A 217 -10.31 -20.11 12.81
N LEU A 218 -10.17 -18.93 12.20
CA LEU A 218 -9.21 -18.71 11.11
C LEU A 218 -7.78 -18.84 11.61
N LEU A 219 -7.45 -18.16 12.72
CA LEU A 219 -6.10 -18.19 13.27
C LEU A 219 -5.72 -19.59 13.78
N ASP A 220 -6.67 -20.40 14.27
CA ASP A 220 -6.43 -21.81 14.65
C ASP A 220 -6.04 -22.67 13.42
N VAL A 221 -6.69 -22.46 12.27
CA VAL A 221 -6.33 -23.11 11.01
C VAL A 221 -4.94 -22.66 10.55
N ALA A 222 -4.67 -21.36 10.62
CA ALA A 222 -3.38 -20.78 10.24
C ALA A 222 -2.23 -21.30 11.12
N GLU A 223 -2.42 -21.34 12.44
CA GLU A 223 -1.44 -21.85 13.40
C GLU A 223 -1.11 -23.32 13.12
N GLN A 224 -2.12 -24.15 12.88
CA GLN A 224 -1.92 -25.56 12.54
C GLN A 224 -1.18 -25.73 11.21
N ALA A 225 -1.48 -24.91 10.20
CA ALA A 225 -0.77 -24.91 8.93
C ALA A 225 0.71 -24.53 9.12
N LEU A 226 1.00 -23.51 9.91
CA LEU A 226 2.36 -23.08 10.26
C LEU A 226 3.14 -24.17 11.02
N LEU A 227 2.50 -24.85 11.99
CA LEU A 227 3.07 -26.00 12.69
C LEU A 227 3.45 -27.15 11.74
N ASN A 228 2.58 -27.43 10.77
CA ASN A 228 2.82 -28.46 9.77
C ASN A 228 3.99 -28.07 8.86
N CYS A 229 4.06 -26.83 8.39
CA CYS A 229 5.20 -26.30 7.63
C CYS A 229 6.50 -26.37 8.44
N LYS A 230 6.47 -25.95 9.71
CA LYS A 230 7.61 -26.04 10.63
C LYS A 230 8.18 -27.46 10.69
N THR A 231 7.29 -28.44 10.87
CA THR A 231 7.68 -29.86 10.98
C THR A 231 8.16 -30.43 9.65
N THR A 232 7.45 -30.12 8.55
CA THR A 232 7.70 -30.68 7.22
C THR A 232 9.01 -30.17 6.62
N LEU A 233 9.26 -28.86 6.76
CA LEU A 233 10.47 -28.21 6.27
C LEU A 233 11.62 -28.26 7.28
N ASN A 234 11.35 -28.77 8.50
CA ASN A 234 12.30 -28.81 9.62
C ASN A 234 12.97 -27.45 9.86
N ILE A 235 12.17 -26.37 9.85
CA ILE A 235 12.67 -24.99 10.04
C ILE A 235 12.75 -24.66 11.55
N PRO A 236 13.86 -24.07 12.02
CA PRO A 236 14.06 -23.77 13.44
C PRO A 236 13.37 -22.44 13.82
N VAL A 237 12.05 -22.51 13.94
CA VAL A 237 11.19 -21.35 14.23
C VAL A 237 10.31 -21.59 15.45
N GLU A 238 9.95 -20.53 16.16
CA GLU A 238 8.89 -20.49 17.16
C GLU A 238 7.60 -19.95 16.55
N ILE A 239 6.47 -20.18 17.23
CA ILE A 239 5.17 -19.65 16.82
C ILE A 239 4.76 -18.54 17.78
N LEU A 240 4.28 -17.42 17.22
CA LEU A 240 3.69 -16.32 17.96
C LEU A 240 2.21 -16.17 17.59
N ARG A 241 1.33 -16.33 18.58
CA ARG A 241 -0.11 -16.06 18.46
C ARG A 241 -0.45 -14.73 19.12
N LYS A 242 -1.08 -13.83 18.35
CA LYS A 242 -1.63 -12.54 18.79
C LYS A 242 -3.16 -12.56 18.70
N SER A 243 -3.81 -11.45 19.05
CA SER A 243 -5.28 -11.34 19.00
C SER A 243 -5.82 -11.41 17.56
N HIS A 244 -5.13 -10.83 16.60
CA HIS A 244 -5.56 -10.72 15.20
C HIS A 244 -4.50 -11.23 14.20
N ALA A 245 -3.52 -11.98 14.69
CA ALA A 245 -2.43 -12.49 13.85
C ALA A 245 -1.82 -13.76 14.45
N VAL A 246 -1.24 -14.60 13.60
CA VAL A 246 -0.39 -15.72 14.00
C VAL A 246 0.77 -15.86 13.03
N GLY A 247 1.96 -16.15 13.52
CA GLY A 247 3.13 -16.27 12.67
C GLY A 247 4.22 -17.16 13.24
N ILE A 248 5.23 -17.42 12.41
CA ILE A 248 6.47 -18.08 12.79
C ILE A 248 7.62 -17.09 12.73
N TYR A 249 8.55 -17.19 13.66
CA TYR A 249 9.77 -16.39 13.67
C TYR A 249 10.97 -17.24 14.11
N PRO A 250 12.17 -17.02 13.56
CA PRO A 250 13.36 -17.77 13.93
C PRO A 250 13.95 -17.27 15.25
N GLU A 251 14.77 -18.11 15.89
CA GLU A 251 15.58 -17.69 17.03
C GLU A 251 16.52 -16.52 16.65
N LYS A 252 16.97 -15.75 17.66
CA LYS A 252 17.90 -14.64 17.44
C LYS A 252 19.13 -15.12 16.67
N HIS A 253 19.51 -14.36 15.64
CA HIS A 253 20.63 -14.61 14.73
C HIS A 253 20.45 -15.76 13.73
N HIS A 254 19.29 -16.43 13.68
CA HIS A 254 18.99 -17.37 12.62
C HIS A 254 18.27 -16.67 11.46
N LYS A 255 18.67 -17.02 10.23
CA LYS A 255 18.05 -16.49 9.00
C LYS A 255 17.42 -17.61 8.20
N LEU A 256 16.15 -17.45 7.90
CA LEU A 256 15.41 -18.37 7.04
C LEU A 256 15.74 -18.08 5.58
N SER A 257 15.75 -19.13 4.75
CA SER A 257 15.91 -18.95 3.31
C SER A 257 14.62 -18.35 2.74
N ARG A 258 14.75 -17.60 1.64
CA ARG A 258 13.57 -17.04 0.97
C ARG A 258 12.60 -18.15 0.53
N GLU A 259 13.13 -19.26 0.04
CA GLU A 259 12.35 -20.40 -0.42
C GLU A 259 11.54 -21.03 0.73
N GLN A 260 12.10 -21.12 1.94
CA GLN A 260 11.38 -21.61 3.12
C GLN A 260 10.22 -20.70 3.50
N LEU A 261 10.44 -19.38 3.42
CA LEU A 261 9.42 -18.37 3.73
C LEU A 261 8.30 -18.41 2.68
N GLU A 262 8.64 -18.39 1.38
CA GLU A 262 7.67 -18.40 0.28
C GLU A 262 6.87 -19.71 0.23
N GLU A 263 7.51 -20.87 0.42
CA GLU A 263 6.81 -22.15 0.52
C GLU A 263 5.80 -22.14 1.68
N THR A 264 6.22 -21.64 2.85
CA THR A 264 5.33 -21.56 4.02
C THR A 264 4.14 -20.64 3.74
N VAL A 265 4.35 -19.45 3.18
CA VAL A 265 3.28 -18.52 2.81
C VAL A 265 2.29 -19.18 1.85
N LEU A 266 2.77 -19.79 0.78
CA LEU A 266 1.92 -20.40 -0.25
C LEU A 266 1.08 -21.56 0.30
N VAL A 267 1.69 -22.43 1.12
CA VAL A 267 0.99 -23.56 1.75
C VAL A 267 -0.06 -23.08 2.74
N VAL A 268 0.30 -22.16 3.63
CA VAL A 268 -0.60 -21.61 4.65
C VAL A 268 -1.77 -20.88 4.00
N GLN A 269 -1.50 -20.03 3.01
CA GLN A 269 -2.53 -19.34 2.24
C GLN A 269 -3.51 -20.34 1.61
N ARG A 270 -2.99 -21.38 0.94
CA ARG A 270 -3.83 -22.37 0.26
C ARG A 270 -4.72 -23.17 1.23
N ILE A 271 -4.18 -23.52 2.40
CA ILE A 271 -4.94 -24.23 3.45
C ILE A 271 -6.06 -23.34 3.99
N ILE A 272 -5.76 -22.09 4.31
CA ILE A 272 -6.76 -21.17 4.85
C ILE A 272 -7.84 -20.88 3.81
N GLU A 273 -7.47 -20.57 2.55
CA GLU A 273 -8.41 -20.36 1.43
C GLU A 273 -9.36 -21.55 1.24
N SER A 274 -8.89 -22.78 1.46
CA SER A 274 -9.69 -23.99 1.30
C SER A 274 -10.54 -24.32 2.53
N SER A 275 -10.38 -23.59 3.64
CA SER A 275 -11.07 -23.84 4.90
C SER A 275 -12.39 -23.06 4.99
N PRO A 276 -13.40 -23.55 5.75
CA PRO A 276 -14.60 -22.77 6.04
C PRO A 276 -14.34 -21.44 6.75
N ALA A 277 -13.24 -21.33 7.50
CA ALA A 277 -12.89 -20.11 8.22
C ALA A 277 -12.35 -19.03 7.27
N GLY A 278 -11.47 -19.40 6.33
CA GLY A 278 -10.93 -18.47 5.32
C GLY A 278 -11.95 -17.95 4.31
N GLN A 279 -13.13 -18.58 4.22
CA GLN A 279 -14.25 -18.09 3.41
C GLN A 279 -15.10 -17.02 4.13
N LYS A 280 -14.92 -16.83 5.44
CA LYS A 280 -15.70 -15.89 6.25
C LYS A 280 -15.01 -14.57 6.49
N ILE A 281 -13.70 -14.61 6.70
CA ILE A 281 -12.91 -13.42 7.05
C ILE A 281 -11.74 -13.31 6.05
N PRO A 282 -11.54 -12.13 5.44
CA PRO A 282 -10.32 -11.81 4.71
C PRO A 282 -9.08 -11.96 5.59
N PHE A 283 -7.97 -12.39 5.00
CA PHE A 283 -6.71 -12.52 5.70
C PHE A 283 -5.56 -12.22 4.73
N CYS A 284 -4.40 -11.92 5.29
CA CYS A 284 -3.15 -11.80 4.55
C CYS A 284 -2.12 -12.75 5.15
N ALA A 285 -1.57 -13.64 4.33
CA ALA A 285 -0.39 -14.43 4.67
C ALA A 285 0.79 -13.86 3.88
N PHE A 286 1.87 -13.46 4.56
CA PHE A 286 2.98 -12.78 3.90
C PHE A 286 4.34 -13.17 4.47
N ASN A 287 5.36 -12.98 3.63
CA ASN A 287 6.76 -13.14 3.98
C ASN A 287 7.30 -11.79 4.49
N GLY A 288 7.65 -11.71 5.78
CA GLY A 288 8.22 -10.51 6.40
C GLY A 288 9.73 -10.41 6.32
N GLY A 289 10.37 -11.10 5.36
CA GLY A 289 11.81 -11.04 5.09
C GLY A 289 12.64 -12.00 5.95
N ASN A 290 12.22 -12.29 7.19
CA ASN A 290 12.81 -13.33 8.02
C ASN A 290 11.78 -14.03 8.93
N ASP A 291 10.49 -13.79 8.74
CA ASP A 291 9.38 -14.40 9.43
C ASP A 291 8.19 -14.58 8.46
N VAL A 292 7.18 -15.33 8.88
CA VAL A 292 5.91 -15.47 8.14
C VAL A 292 4.77 -15.19 9.10
N PHE A 293 3.88 -14.28 8.72
CA PHE A 293 2.69 -13.94 9.49
C PHE A 293 1.43 -14.11 8.67
N VAL A 294 0.35 -14.45 9.37
CA VAL A 294 -1.03 -14.45 8.90
C VAL A 294 -1.80 -13.46 9.75
N ASP A 295 -2.23 -12.37 9.12
CA ASP A 295 -2.99 -11.30 9.75
C ASP A 295 -4.47 -11.40 9.36
N ILE A 296 -5.36 -11.03 10.28
CA ILE A 296 -6.78 -10.84 10.00
C ILE A 296 -6.98 -9.53 9.24
N GLY A 297 -7.71 -9.59 8.14
CA GLY A 297 -7.87 -8.50 7.20
C GLY A 297 -6.72 -8.40 6.20
N ASP A 298 -6.73 -7.33 5.41
CA ASP A 298 -5.62 -6.99 4.51
C ASP A 298 -5.49 -5.47 4.35
N LYS A 299 -4.39 -4.99 3.76
CA LYS A 299 -4.15 -3.55 3.52
C LYS A 299 -5.27 -2.84 2.75
N SER A 300 -6.09 -3.51 1.95
CA SER A 300 -7.24 -2.86 1.30
C SER A 300 -8.27 -2.39 2.32
N TYR A 301 -8.53 -3.19 3.35
CA TYR A 301 -9.39 -2.84 4.47
C TYR A 301 -8.78 -1.71 5.31
N GLY A 302 -7.45 -1.71 5.48
CA GLY A 302 -6.73 -0.63 6.15
C GLY A 302 -6.86 0.71 5.44
N VAL A 303 -6.69 0.72 4.11
CA VAL A 303 -6.87 1.92 3.29
C VAL A 303 -8.33 2.39 3.31
N MET A 304 -9.29 1.47 3.16
CA MET A 304 -10.73 1.82 3.23
C MET A 304 -11.14 2.35 4.61
N ALA A 305 -10.55 1.84 5.69
CA ALA A 305 -10.75 2.38 7.03
C ALA A 305 -10.21 3.81 7.18
N CYS A 306 -9.01 4.10 6.64
CA CYS A 306 -8.50 5.47 6.57
C CYS A 306 -9.45 6.38 5.77
N GLN A 307 -9.91 5.93 4.59
CA GLN A 307 -10.88 6.65 3.78
C GLN A 307 -12.17 6.97 4.56
N ARG A 308 -12.73 5.97 5.27
CA ARG A 308 -13.92 6.11 6.10
C ARG A 308 -13.71 7.10 7.25
N TYR A 309 -12.62 6.96 7.99
CA TYR A 309 -12.28 7.83 9.11
C TYR A 309 -12.22 9.30 8.70
N PHE A 310 -11.64 9.60 7.53
CA PHE A 310 -11.59 10.95 6.99
C PHE A 310 -12.88 11.44 6.30
N GLY A 311 -14.04 10.83 6.60
CA GLY A 311 -15.34 11.25 6.08
C GLY A 311 -15.75 10.57 4.78
N GLY A 312 -15.14 9.44 4.42
CA GLY A 312 -15.49 8.67 3.23
C GLY A 312 -14.80 9.17 1.95
N ILE A 313 -13.49 9.46 2.02
CA ILE A 313 -12.70 9.86 0.85
C ILE A 313 -12.70 8.72 -0.19
N ALA A 314 -13.07 9.02 -1.42
CA ALA A 314 -13.19 8.01 -2.46
C ALA A 314 -11.83 7.48 -2.97
N GLY A 315 -11.83 6.27 -3.56
CA GLY A 315 -10.63 5.64 -4.11
C GLY A 315 -10.00 6.37 -5.29
N ASP A 316 -10.78 7.16 -6.03
CA ASP A 316 -10.32 8.06 -7.11
C ASP A 316 -9.77 9.40 -6.60
N LYS A 317 -9.76 9.59 -5.28
CA LYS A 317 -9.16 10.72 -4.56
C LYS A 317 -8.07 10.30 -3.59
N THR A 318 -7.74 9.00 -3.59
CA THR A 318 -6.80 8.37 -2.68
C THR A 318 -5.65 7.78 -3.47
N LEU A 319 -4.41 8.09 -3.07
CA LEU A 319 -3.20 7.43 -3.56
C LEU A 319 -2.62 6.55 -2.45
N HIS A 320 -2.50 5.25 -2.67
CA HIS A 320 -1.65 4.40 -1.86
C HIS A 320 -0.24 4.34 -2.45
N VAL A 321 0.78 4.38 -1.60
CA VAL A 321 2.19 4.25 -1.96
C VAL A 321 2.73 3.07 -1.17
N GLY A 322 3.20 2.03 -1.86
CA GLY A 322 3.64 0.79 -1.21
C GLY A 322 4.53 -0.06 -2.11
N ASP A 323 5.14 -1.11 -1.55
CA ASP A 323 6.04 -2.02 -2.28
C ASP A 323 5.37 -3.39 -2.58
N GLN A 324 5.25 -3.72 -3.86
CA GLN A 324 4.73 -5.02 -4.32
C GLN A 324 5.83 -6.02 -4.74
N PHE A 325 7.12 -5.72 -4.52
CA PHE A 325 8.24 -6.61 -4.86
C PHE A 325 8.46 -7.75 -3.87
N LEU A 326 8.04 -7.59 -2.61
CA LEU A 326 8.14 -8.66 -1.63
C LEU A 326 7.01 -9.69 -1.79
N SER A 327 7.37 -10.79 -2.46
CA SER A 327 6.77 -12.15 -2.39
C SER A 327 5.40 -12.43 -3.02
N ALA A 328 5.16 -13.71 -3.29
CA ALA A 328 3.83 -14.22 -3.62
C ALA A 328 2.93 -14.05 -2.39
N GLY A 329 1.80 -13.37 -2.53
CA GLY A 329 0.95 -13.01 -1.38
C GLY A 329 1.19 -11.60 -0.80
N SER A 330 1.98 -10.75 -1.48
CA SER A 330 2.23 -9.35 -1.07
C SER A 330 0.98 -8.64 -0.54
N ASN A 331 1.07 -8.12 0.68
CA ASN A 331 0.00 -7.38 1.36
C ASN A 331 -0.34 -6.08 0.62
N ASP A 332 0.63 -5.38 0.01
CA ASP A 332 0.40 -4.14 -0.74
C ASP A 332 -0.39 -4.32 -2.04
N PHE A 333 -0.31 -5.52 -2.63
CA PHE A 333 -1.08 -5.81 -3.84
C PHE A 333 -2.59 -5.66 -3.61
N LYS A 334 -3.08 -5.87 -2.39
CA LYS A 334 -4.50 -5.73 -2.04
C LYS A 334 -4.93 -4.27 -1.98
N ALA A 335 -4.06 -3.32 -1.64
CA ALA A 335 -4.40 -1.90 -1.54
C ALA A 335 -5.00 -1.32 -2.83
N ARG A 336 -4.63 -1.88 -4.00
CA ARG A 336 -5.20 -1.52 -5.32
C ARG A 336 -6.69 -1.82 -5.47
N LEU A 337 -7.28 -2.59 -4.55
CA LEU A 337 -8.73 -2.83 -4.49
C LEU A 337 -9.49 -1.67 -3.85
N ALA A 338 -8.79 -0.81 -3.09
CA ALA A 338 -9.38 0.31 -2.35
C ALA A 338 -9.16 1.67 -3.03
N CYS A 339 -8.05 1.84 -3.76
CA CYS A 339 -7.69 3.12 -4.37
C CYS A 339 -6.64 3.00 -5.49
N THR A 340 -6.27 4.14 -6.09
CA THR A 340 -5.08 4.21 -6.96
C THR A 340 -3.82 3.86 -6.15
N THR A 341 -2.85 3.17 -6.75
CA THR A 341 -1.68 2.66 -6.04
C THR A 341 -0.39 2.83 -6.84
N ALA A 342 0.56 3.58 -6.30
CA ALA A 342 1.91 3.65 -6.85
C ALA A 342 2.79 2.55 -6.25
N TRP A 343 3.43 1.77 -7.13
CA TRP A 343 4.34 0.69 -6.74
C TRP A 343 5.77 1.21 -6.67
N ILE A 344 6.31 1.26 -5.47
CA ILE A 344 7.64 1.75 -5.11
C ILE A 344 8.58 0.57 -4.83
N ALA A 345 9.87 0.68 -5.16
CA ALA A 345 10.87 -0.37 -4.90
C ALA A 345 11.78 -0.11 -3.68
N ASN A 346 11.73 1.10 -3.11
CA ASN A 346 12.52 1.55 -1.97
C ASN A 346 12.10 2.98 -1.56
N PRO A 347 12.49 3.47 -0.37
CA PRO A 347 12.12 4.81 0.10
C PRO A 347 12.54 5.97 -0.81
N ARG A 348 13.60 5.81 -1.62
CA ARG A 348 14.01 6.86 -2.57
C ARG A 348 12.97 7.06 -3.67
N GLU A 349 12.36 5.99 -4.15
CA GLU A 349 11.30 6.11 -5.15
C GLU A 349 10.02 6.76 -4.57
N THR A 350 9.74 6.60 -3.27
CA THR A 350 8.67 7.36 -2.57
C THR A 350 8.95 8.86 -2.65
N VAL A 351 10.16 9.28 -2.29
CA VAL A 351 10.61 10.68 -2.36
C VAL A 351 10.45 11.23 -3.78
N MET A 352 10.90 10.47 -4.78
CA MET A 352 10.77 10.86 -6.18
C MET A 352 9.30 11.01 -6.60
N LEU A 353 8.43 10.06 -6.24
CA LEU A 353 7.00 10.15 -6.55
C LEU A 353 6.36 11.39 -5.93
N LEU A 354 6.68 11.69 -4.67
CA LEU A 354 6.13 12.87 -3.99
C LEU A 354 6.63 14.18 -4.61
N ASP A 355 7.89 14.21 -5.08
CA ASP A 355 8.40 15.34 -5.87
C ASP A 355 7.62 15.50 -7.18
N GLU A 356 7.31 14.41 -7.88
CA GLU A 356 6.47 14.44 -9.10
C GLU A 356 5.06 14.96 -8.81
N VAL A 357 4.42 14.48 -7.73
CA VAL A 357 3.10 14.98 -7.29
C VAL A 357 3.13 16.48 -7.03
N GLN A 358 4.19 16.99 -6.40
CA GLN A 358 4.35 18.42 -6.14
C GLN A 358 4.58 19.24 -7.42
N GLU A 359 5.45 18.77 -8.32
CA GLU A 359 5.73 19.40 -9.61
C GLU A 359 4.47 19.48 -10.48
N LEU A 360 3.74 18.37 -10.60
CA LEU A 360 2.51 18.27 -11.39
C LEU A 360 1.40 19.15 -10.79
N GLY A 361 1.36 19.31 -9.47
CA GLY A 361 0.35 20.12 -8.78
C GLY A 361 0.69 21.62 -8.73
N GLY A 362 1.97 21.97 -8.90
CA GLY A 362 2.45 23.34 -8.94
C GLY A 362 2.15 24.08 -10.26
N GLY A 363 1.73 23.36 -11.31
CA GLY A 363 1.40 23.93 -12.62
C GLY A 363 0.14 24.81 -12.68
N ALA A 364 -0.63 24.89 -11.60
CA ALA A 364 -1.82 25.73 -11.49
C ALA A 364 -1.56 27.05 -10.76
N LYS A 365 -0.50 27.78 -11.12
CA LYS A 365 -0.32 29.21 -10.82
C LYS A 365 0.46 29.89 -11.94
N THR A 366 -0.23 30.20 -13.04
CA THR A 366 0.09 31.37 -13.87
C THR A 366 -0.66 32.57 -13.36
#